data_AF-A0A2A2A958-F1
#
_entry.id   AF-A0A2A2A958-F1
#
_cell.length_a   1.000
_cell.length_b   1.000
_cell.length_c   1.000
_cell.angle_alpha   90.00
_cell.angle_beta   90.00
_cell.angle_gamma   90.00
#
_symmetry.space_group_name_H-M   'P 1'
#
loop_
_entity.id
_entity.type
_entity.pdbx_description
1 polymer ?
#
loop_
_entity_poly.entity_id
_entity_poly.type
_entity_poly.pdbx_seq_one_letter_code
_entity_poly.pdbx_strand_id
1 'polypeptide(L)' 'MFNFDKPDYSHVMHSATVTIDITAEESSMIFHVFDYGVEYLDDDEMDLLNILFAKLKTELWP' A
#
# COMPACT_ATOMS: atom_id res chain seq x y z
N MET A 1 -0.93 23.83 -17.70
CA MET A 1 0.01 24.12 -16.60
C MET A 1 0.28 22.78 -15.93
N PHE A 2 1.44 22.19 -16.14
CA PHE A 2 1.79 20.91 -15.51
C PHE A 2 2.05 21.18 -14.03
N ASN A 3 1.26 20.54 -13.16
CA ASN A 3 1.46 20.65 -11.72
C ASN A 3 2.60 19.68 -11.35
N PHE A 4 3.82 20.22 -11.20
CA PHE A 4 5.02 19.45 -10.86
C PHE A 4 5.07 19.00 -9.39
N ASP A 5 4.05 19.34 -8.57
CA ASP A 5 4.04 19.03 -7.14
C ASP A 5 3.67 17.57 -6.82
N LYS A 6 3.27 16.77 -7.82
CA LYS A 6 2.97 15.35 -7.62
C LYS A 6 3.67 14.50 -8.69
N PRO A 7 4.29 13.37 -8.29
CA PRO A 7 4.88 12.45 -9.26
C PRO A 7 3.83 11.94 -10.25
N ASP A 8 4.18 11.95 -11.54
CA ASP A 8 3.32 11.47 -12.62
C ASP A 8 3.53 9.98 -12.87
N TYR A 9 2.53 9.17 -12.49
CA TYR A 9 2.50 7.72 -12.67
C TYR A 9 1.67 7.28 -13.89
N SER A 10 1.26 8.19 -14.78
CA SER A 10 0.41 7.86 -15.95
C SER A 10 1.03 6.81 -16.89
N HIS A 11 2.35 6.66 -16.89
CA HIS A 11 3.08 5.66 -17.68
C HIS A 11 3.04 4.24 -17.09
N VAL A 12 2.64 4.10 -15.82
CA VAL A 12 2.54 2.80 -15.11
C VAL A 12 1.13 2.47 -14.66
N MET A 13 0.24 3.45 -14.62
CA MET A 13 -1.11 3.29 -14.08
C MET A 13 -2.01 2.56 -15.09
N HIS A 14 -2.46 1.36 -14.73
CA HIS A 14 -3.48 0.62 -15.46
C HIS A 14 -4.38 -0.15 -14.50
N SER A 15 -5.58 -0.53 -14.96
CA SER A 15 -6.42 -1.46 -14.21
C SER A 15 -5.76 -2.84 -14.21
N ALA A 16 -5.73 -3.49 -13.04
CA ALA A 16 -5.18 -4.83 -12.87
C ALA A 16 -5.95 -5.58 -11.78
N THR A 17 -5.92 -6.91 -11.85
CA THR A 17 -6.27 -7.79 -10.74
C THR A 17 -4.99 -8.47 -10.29
N VAL A 18 -4.56 -8.20 -9.06
CA VAL A 18 -3.37 -8.78 -8.44
C VAL A 18 -3.78 -9.60 -7.22
N THR A 19 -3.01 -10.64 -6.92
CA THR A 19 -3.21 -11.46 -5.73
C THR A 19 -1.91 -11.45 -4.93
N ILE A 20 -2.01 -11.21 -3.62
CA ILE A 20 -0.87 -11.28 -2.71
C ILE A 20 -1.24 -12.19 -1.54
N ASP A 21 -0.26 -12.93 -1.04
CA ASP A 21 -0.40 -13.65 0.22
C ASP A 21 -0.11 -12.71 1.39
N ILE A 22 -1.01 -12.69 2.36
CA ILE A 22 -0.86 -11.88 3.58
C ILE A 22 -0.84 -12.75 4.84
N THR A 23 -0.10 -12.31 5.85
CA THR A 23 -0.10 -12.95 7.18
C THR A 23 -1.30 -12.48 8.02
N ALA A 24 -1.51 -13.12 9.17
CA ALA A 24 -2.56 -12.70 10.11
C ALA A 24 -2.29 -11.29 10.67
N GLU A 25 -1.03 -10.96 10.92
CA GLU A 25 -0.59 -9.64 11.41
C GLU A 25 -0.83 -8.56 10.36
N GLU A 26 -0.44 -8.81 9.10
CA GLU A 26 -0.72 -7.88 7.99
C GLU A 26 -2.22 -7.67 7.79
N SER A 27 -3.03 -8.73 7.93
CA SER A 27 -4.49 -8.62 7.89
C SER A 27 -5.04 -7.79 9.05
N SER A 28 -4.52 -7.97 10.28
CA SER A 28 -4.94 -7.20 11.45
C SER A 28 -4.64 -5.71 11.27
N MET A 29 -3.45 -5.39 10.77
CA MET A 29 -3.04 -4.01 10.48
C MET A 29 -3.96 -3.36 9.42
N ILE A 30 -4.38 -4.10 8.38
CA ILE A 30 -5.35 -3.57 7.40
C ILE A 30 -6.65 -3.12 8.07
N PHE A 31 -7.18 -3.92 9.00
CA PHE A 31 -8.38 -3.55 9.74
C PHE A 31 -8.15 -2.37 10.67
N HIS A 32 -7.01 -2.32 11.36
CA HIS A 32 -6.66 -1.19 12.23
C HIS A 32 -6.58 0.12 11.43
N VAL A 33 -5.86 0.15 10.31
CA VAL A 33 -5.78 1.31 9.42
C VAL A 33 -7.16 1.73 8.92
N PHE A 34 -8.01 0.77 8.55
CA PHE A 34 -9.34 1.06 8.04
C PHE A 34 -10.24 1.69 9.12
N ASP A 35 -10.18 1.18 10.34
CA ASP A 35 -11.06 1.61 11.44
C ASP A 35 -10.62 2.94 12.06
N TYR A 36 -9.31 3.18 12.17
CA TYR A 36 -8.76 4.30 12.95
C TYR A 36 -7.95 5.30 12.12
N GLY A 37 -7.33 4.87 11.02
CA GLY A 37 -6.44 5.70 10.20
C GLY A 37 -4.96 5.36 10.40
N VAL A 38 -4.12 5.76 9.43
CA VAL A 38 -2.68 5.46 9.40
C VAL A 38 -1.93 6.16 10.54
N GLU A 39 -2.40 7.32 10.98
CA GLU A 39 -1.79 8.10 12.06
C GLU A 39 -1.85 7.43 13.44
N TYR A 40 -2.61 6.34 13.57
CA TYR A 40 -2.74 5.57 14.80
C TYR A 40 -1.92 4.28 14.82
N LEU A 41 -1.18 4.01 13.75
CA LEU A 41 -0.27 2.86 13.71
C LEU A 41 1.01 3.14 14.52
N ASP A 42 1.47 2.12 15.25
CA ASP A 42 2.82 2.11 15.80
C ASP A 42 3.88 1.78 14.73
N ASP A 43 5.16 1.82 15.11
CA ASP A 43 6.27 1.58 14.19
C ASP A 43 6.22 0.17 13.57
N ASP A 44 5.82 -0.86 14.33
CA ASP A 44 5.74 -2.24 13.86
C ASP A 44 4.59 -2.40 12.86
N GLU A 45 3.44 -1.78 13.13
CA GLU A 45 2.29 -1.77 12.22
C GLU A 45 2.55 -0.96 10.96
N MET A 46 3.29 0.15 11.06
CA MET A 46 3.74 0.91 9.89
C MET A 46 4.68 0.08 9.00
N ASP A 47 5.55 -0.74 9.59
CA ASP A 47 6.40 -1.67 8.84
C ASP A 47 5.56 -2.74 8.12
N LEU A 48 4.53 -3.29 8.77
CA LEU A 48 3.59 -4.22 8.13
C LEU A 48 2.87 -3.56 6.95
N LEU A 49 2.44 -2.31 7.09
CA LEU A 49 1.80 -1.55 6.00
C LEU A 49 2.76 -1.34 4.82
N ASN A 50 4.02 -1.02 5.10
CA ASN A 50 5.06 -0.87 4.08
C ASN A 50 5.35 -2.19 3.34
N ILE A 51 5.37 -3.32 4.07
CA ILE A 51 5.52 -4.66 3.47
C ILE A 51 4.34 -4.97 2.55
N LEU A 52 3.10 -4.69 2.99
CA LEU A 52 1.90 -4.86 2.16
C LEU A 52 1.99 -4.05 0.85
N PHE A 53 2.38 -2.78 0.94
CA PHE A 53 2.56 -1.93 -0.25
C PHE A 53 3.70 -2.44 -1.16
N ALA A 54 4.77 -2.99 -0.60
CA ALA A 54 5.85 -3.58 -1.38
C ALA A 54 5.38 -4.81 -2.16
N LYS A 55 4.56 -5.68 -1.56
CA LYS A 55 3.94 -6.83 -2.23
C LYS A 55 3.04 -6.37 -3.39
N LEU A 56 2.14 -5.42 -3.13
CA LEU A 56 1.25 -4.87 -4.17
C LEU A 56 2.03 -4.21 -5.30
N LYS A 57 3.07 -3.42 -4.98
CA LYS A 57 3.92 -2.76 -5.98
C LYS A 57 4.59 -3.78 -6.88
N THR A 58 5.11 -4.87 -6.32
CA THR A 58 5.76 -5.96 -7.07
C THR A 58 4.79 -6.60 -8.06
N GLU A 59 3.55 -6.85 -7.66
CA GLU A 59 2.55 -7.46 -8.55
C GLU A 59 2.03 -6.48 -9.61
N LEU A 60 1.91 -5.19 -9.28
CA LEU A 60 1.46 -4.15 -10.23
C LEU A 60 2.55 -3.76 -11.23
N TRP A 61 3.81 -3.88 -10.84
CA TRP A 61 4.98 -3.55 -11.65
C TRP A 61 6.16 -4.47 -11.30
N PRO A 62 6.30 -5.61 -11.99
CA PRO A 62 7.42 -6.54 -11.82
C PRO A 62 8.78 -5.96 -12.24
#